data_AF-A0A0F9AN98-F1
#
_entry.id   AF-A0A0F9AN98-F1
#
_cell.length_a   1.000
_cell.length_b   1.000
_cell.length_c   1.000
_cell.angle_alpha   90.00
_cell.angle_beta   90.00
_cell.angle_gamma   90.00
#
_symmetry.space_group_name_H-M   'P 1'
#
loop_
_entity.id
_entity.type
_entity.pdbx_description
1 polymer ?
#
loop_
_entity_poly.entity_id
_entity_poly.type
_entity_poly.pdbx_seq_one_letter_code
_entity_poly.pdbx_strand_id
1 'polypeptide(L)'
;VSANELPVVLAYIDGEASNFFPTLQHSISNGTTEVTILSAPEPRGKRMVKFLYIRNTDTATVTLTLQLADGATDREIVKIALLQDETLSYTDTTGFKIIDTNGNTKVGGGGGFAAPTGGIDIADSASEGSESTHTRSDHQHAFTAPSAGYPAASDADGSSTKPARDDHVHAHGTSTLSGAHDITDLTEYAEGTFTPTAIFLAGSGTITYTTQTGSYTRIGNAVFFRLELHTLSIASRTGTMTIGGLPLTSGATHFGTVAIGFATGLAITANQSISGHITPSSTVIVLVLWDATTGTSSIVDTEWTDDGRIILTGQYMTDA
;
A
#
# COMPACT_ATOMS: atom_id res chain seq x y z
N VAL A 1 -38.02 -45.48 36.89
CA VAL A 1 -37.16 -44.61 37.70
C VAL A 1 -38.02 -43.46 38.15
N SER A 2 -38.24 -43.36 39.46
CA SER A 2 -38.97 -42.28 40.12
C SER A 2 -38.04 -41.09 40.39
N ALA A 3 -38.56 -39.98 40.90
CA ALA A 3 -37.72 -38.85 41.32
C ALA A 3 -36.67 -39.30 42.37
N ASN A 4 -35.46 -38.76 42.28
CA ASN A 4 -34.27 -39.07 43.10
C ASN A 4 -33.70 -40.49 42.97
N GLU A 5 -34.17 -41.28 42.01
CA GLU A 5 -33.59 -42.58 41.69
C GLU A 5 -32.62 -42.44 40.49
N LEU A 6 -31.45 -43.08 40.59
CA LEU A 6 -30.43 -43.08 39.53
C LEU A 6 -30.30 -44.50 38.97
N PRO A 7 -30.60 -44.74 37.68
CA PRO A 7 -30.31 -46.02 37.05
C PRO A 7 -28.80 -46.24 36.95
N VAL A 8 -28.38 -47.44 37.31
CA VAL A 8 -26.99 -47.87 37.33
C VAL A 8 -26.86 -49.09 36.41
N VAL A 9 -25.93 -49.01 35.48
CA VAL A 9 -25.53 -50.12 34.60
C VAL A 9 -24.06 -50.37 34.79
N LEU A 10 -23.67 -51.59 35.12
CA LEU A 10 -22.26 -51.94 35.26
C LEU A 10 -21.97 -53.28 34.61
N ALA A 11 -20.77 -53.41 34.06
CA ALA A 11 -20.24 -54.69 33.63
C ALA A 11 -18.92 -54.97 34.34
N TYR A 12 -18.79 -56.21 34.79
CA TYR A 12 -17.59 -56.70 35.42
C TYR A 12 -17.26 -58.11 34.92
N ILE A 13 -16.02 -58.50 35.15
CA ILE A 13 -15.53 -59.85 34.90
C ILE A 13 -15.13 -60.43 36.24
N ASP A 14 -15.73 -61.58 36.57
CA ASP A 14 -15.22 -62.44 37.64
C ASP A 14 -14.21 -63.44 37.09
N GLY A 15 -13.08 -63.52 37.77
CA GLY A 15 -12.02 -64.48 37.53
C GLY A 15 -12.07 -65.59 38.58
N GLU A 16 -12.18 -66.83 38.10
CA GLU A 16 -12.04 -68.04 38.89
C GLU A 16 -11.02 -68.96 38.18
N ALA A 17 -9.84 -69.16 38.80
CA ALA A 17 -8.72 -69.88 38.19
C ALA A 17 -8.40 -69.37 36.76
N SER A 18 -8.62 -70.21 35.73
CA SER A 18 -8.38 -69.88 34.31
C SER A 18 -9.63 -69.41 33.56
N ASN A 19 -10.78 -69.29 34.23
CA ASN A 19 -12.05 -68.94 33.63
C ASN A 19 -12.41 -67.46 33.93
N PHE A 20 -13.06 -66.82 32.95
CA PHE A 20 -13.54 -65.44 33.05
C PHE A 20 -15.03 -65.39 32.74
N PHE A 21 -15.80 -64.78 33.63
CA PHE A 21 -17.26 -64.68 33.53
C PHE A 21 -17.68 -63.22 33.40
N PRO A 22 -17.86 -62.69 32.17
CA PRO A 22 -18.38 -61.34 31.98
C PRO A 22 -19.86 -61.29 32.36
N THR A 23 -20.22 -60.32 33.19
CA THR A 23 -21.59 -60.11 33.66
C THR A 23 -22.00 -58.66 33.46
N LEU A 24 -23.22 -58.44 32.98
CA LEU A 24 -23.89 -57.14 32.95
C LEU A 24 -24.93 -57.11 34.07
N GLN A 25 -24.89 -56.07 34.89
CA GLN A 25 -25.81 -55.88 36.00
C GLN A 25 -26.51 -54.53 35.90
N HIS A 26 -27.79 -54.53 36.22
CA HIS A 26 -28.62 -53.33 36.34
C HIS A 26 -29.05 -53.16 37.79
N SER A 27 -29.01 -51.94 38.29
CA SER A 27 -29.54 -51.56 39.61
C SER A 27 -30.08 -50.14 39.57
N ILE A 28 -30.76 -49.71 40.63
CA ILE A 28 -31.37 -48.39 40.73
C ILE A 28 -31.12 -47.90 42.15
N SER A 29 -30.66 -46.65 42.34
CA SER A 29 -30.57 -46.05 43.67
C SER A 29 -31.96 -45.67 44.19
N ASN A 30 -32.13 -45.48 45.50
CA ASN A 30 -33.44 -45.19 46.10
C ASN A 30 -33.57 -43.75 46.66
N GLY A 31 -32.56 -42.90 46.43
CA GLY A 31 -32.54 -41.50 46.88
C GLY A 31 -32.50 -41.26 48.40
N THR A 32 -32.41 -42.30 49.23
CA THR A 32 -32.56 -42.17 50.70
C THR A 32 -31.51 -42.93 51.51
N THR A 33 -31.20 -44.17 51.13
CA THR A 33 -30.20 -45.01 51.80
C THR A 33 -29.14 -45.48 50.82
N GLU A 34 -28.04 -46.00 51.35
CA GLU A 34 -27.04 -46.67 50.54
C GLU A 34 -27.63 -47.91 49.86
N VAL A 35 -27.23 -48.15 48.61
CA VAL A 35 -27.67 -49.28 47.80
C VAL A 35 -26.45 -50.01 47.27
N THR A 36 -26.37 -51.32 47.54
CA THR A 36 -25.31 -52.17 47.00
C THR A 36 -25.51 -52.39 45.50
N ILE A 37 -24.70 -51.71 44.68
CA ILE A 37 -24.73 -51.87 43.23
C ILE A 37 -23.86 -53.03 42.74
N LEU A 38 -22.85 -53.44 43.52
CA LEU A 38 -21.99 -54.57 43.23
C LEU A 38 -21.58 -55.24 44.54
N SER A 39 -21.96 -56.50 44.73
CA SER A 39 -21.59 -57.27 45.92
C SER A 39 -20.07 -57.50 45.99
N ALA A 40 -19.56 -57.90 47.15
CA ALA A 40 -18.18 -58.38 47.27
C ALA A 40 -17.96 -59.60 46.34
N PRO A 41 -16.74 -59.81 45.82
CA PRO A 41 -16.41 -61.07 45.13
C PRO A 41 -16.45 -62.24 46.12
N GLU A 42 -16.64 -63.46 45.59
CA GLU A 42 -16.48 -64.68 46.37
C GLU A 42 -15.11 -64.74 47.06
N PRO A 43 -14.97 -65.43 48.21
CA PRO A 43 -13.69 -65.53 48.90
C PRO A 43 -12.57 -65.97 47.96
N ARG A 44 -11.51 -65.15 47.86
CA ARG A 44 -10.35 -65.33 46.96
C ARG A 44 -10.61 -65.11 45.45
N GLY A 45 -11.82 -64.73 45.06
CA GLY A 45 -12.15 -64.32 43.69
C GLY A 45 -11.46 -63.02 43.27
N LYS A 46 -11.24 -62.85 41.96
CA LYS A 46 -10.75 -61.59 41.36
C LYS A 46 -11.90 -60.96 40.58
N ARG A 47 -12.22 -59.69 40.82
CA ARG A 47 -13.25 -58.96 40.06
C ARG A 47 -12.66 -57.72 39.41
N MET A 48 -12.95 -57.51 38.14
CA MET A 48 -12.58 -56.32 37.40
C MET A 48 -13.82 -55.64 36.84
N VAL A 49 -14.09 -54.41 37.26
CA VAL A 49 -15.15 -53.59 36.64
C VAL A 49 -14.61 -53.05 35.31
N LYS A 50 -15.34 -53.32 34.23
CA LYS A 50 -14.98 -52.90 32.87
C LYS A 50 -15.60 -51.58 32.48
N PHE A 51 -16.88 -51.41 32.80
CA PHE A 51 -17.53 -50.11 32.71
C PHE A 51 -18.64 -49.98 33.76
N LEU A 52 -18.95 -48.73 34.09
CA LEU A 52 -20.08 -48.33 34.93
C LEU A 52 -20.69 -47.06 34.35
N TYR A 53 -22.02 -47.03 34.25
CA TYR A 53 -22.81 -45.86 33.89
C TYR A 53 -23.84 -45.59 34.98
N ILE A 54 -23.88 -44.34 35.45
CA ILE A 54 -24.92 -43.85 36.36
C ILE A 54 -25.48 -42.58 35.75
N ARG A 55 -26.74 -42.61 35.33
CA ARG A 55 -27.39 -41.45 34.70
C ARG A 55 -28.30 -40.75 35.69
N ASN A 56 -28.27 -39.42 35.70
CA ASN A 56 -29.28 -38.62 36.37
C ASN A 56 -30.51 -38.48 35.45
N THR A 57 -31.56 -39.25 35.73
CA THR A 57 -32.85 -39.12 35.01
C THR A 57 -33.83 -38.19 35.72
N ASP A 58 -33.41 -37.53 36.81
CA ASP A 58 -34.22 -36.52 37.49
C ASP A 58 -34.22 -35.21 36.70
N THR A 59 -35.26 -34.41 36.93
CA THR A 59 -35.38 -33.03 36.46
C THR A 59 -34.49 -32.03 37.23
N ALA A 60 -33.94 -32.45 38.38
CA ALA A 60 -33.04 -31.65 39.19
C ALA A 60 -31.60 -32.21 39.21
N THR A 61 -30.64 -31.36 39.56
CA THR A 61 -29.25 -31.77 39.81
C THR A 61 -29.17 -32.72 41.01
N VAL A 62 -28.57 -33.89 40.83
CA VAL A 62 -28.37 -34.89 41.90
C VAL A 62 -26.90 -34.98 42.28
N THR A 63 -26.63 -35.01 43.59
CA THR A 63 -25.28 -35.32 44.09
C THR A 63 -25.14 -36.83 44.24
N LEU A 64 -24.39 -37.44 43.34
CA LEU A 64 -24.05 -38.85 43.37
C LEU A 64 -22.81 -39.07 44.23
N THR A 65 -22.91 -39.97 45.20
CA THR A 65 -21.77 -40.50 45.95
C THR A 65 -21.61 -41.98 45.62
N LEU A 66 -20.42 -42.36 45.14
CA LEU A 66 -20.03 -43.75 44.95
C LEU A 66 -18.92 -44.09 45.94
N GLN A 67 -19.05 -45.22 46.62
CA GLN A 67 -18.13 -45.64 47.67
C GLN A 67 -17.84 -47.14 47.63
N LEU A 68 -16.71 -47.52 48.21
CA LEU A 68 -16.31 -48.90 48.47
C LEU A 68 -16.55 -49.22 49.94
N ALA A 69 -17.40 -50.20 50.22
CA ALA A 69 -17.55 -50.78 51.55
C ALA A 69 -16.33 -51.67 51.88
N ASP A 70 -15.37 -51.13 52.62
CA ASP A 70 -14.14 -51.80 53.06
C ASP A 70 -14.31 -52.29 54.50
N GLY A 71 -15.05 -53.40 54.65
CA GLY A 71 -15.40 -53.97 55.95
C GLY A 71 -16.41 -53.08 56.69
N ALA A 72 -15.96 -52.43 57.78
CA ALA A 72 -16.79 -51.51 58.59
C ALA A 72 -16.61 -50.04 58.21
N THR A 73 -15.84 -49.74 57.16
CA THR A 73 -15.54 -48.36 56.73
C THR A 73 -15.87 -48.19 55.26
N ASP A 74 -16.70 -47.18 54.95
CA ASP A 74 -16.94 -46.77 53.58
C ASP A 74 -15.86 -45.79 53.11
N ARG A 75 -15.31 -46.06 51.93
CA ARG A 75 -14.33 -45.20 51.27
C ARG A 75 -14.96 -44.56 50.05
N GLU A 76 -15.13 -43.24 50.09
CA GLU A 76 -15.62 -42.47 48.94
C GLU A 76 -14.67 -42.65 47.74
N ILE A 77 -15.22 -43.09 46.61
CA ILE A 77 -14.49 -43.21 45.33
C ILE A 77 -14.66 -41.92 44.54
N VAL A 78 -15.90 -41.43 44.45
CA VAL A 78 -16.25 -40.20 43.76
C VAL A 78 -17.52 -39.60 44.34
N LYS A 79 -17.51 -38.29 44.53
CA LYS A 79 -18.70 -37.50 44.85
C LYS A 79 -18.84 -36.38 43.83
N ILE A 80 -19.96 -36.37 43.12
CA ILE A 80 -20.13 -35.49 41.96
C ILE A 80 -21.57 -35.05 41.79
N ALA A 81 -21.76 -33.79 41.40
CA ALA A 81 -23.06 -33.28 40.97
C ALA A 81 -23.27 -33.64 39.50
N LEU A 82 -24.33 -34.39 39.22
CA LEU A 82 -24.81 -34.67 37.87
C LEU A 82 -26.01 -33.76 37.58
N LEU A 83 -25.93 -32.91 36.55
CA LEU A 83 -27.09 -32.18 36.07
C LEU A 83 -28.13 -33.14 35.47
N GLN A 84 -29.34 -32.64 35.18
CA GLN A 84 -30.35 -33.43 34.47
C GLN A 84 -29.75 -34.05 33.20
N ASP A 85 -30.01 -35.35 33.01
CA ASP A 85 -29.61 -36.16 31.86
C ASP A 85 -28.09 -36.38 31.68
N GLU A 86 -27.25 -35.93 32.61
CA GLU A 86 -25.83 -36.25 32.62
C GLU A 86 -25.57 -37.67 33.12
N THR A 87 -24.47 -38.27 32.65
CA THR A 87 -24.08 -39.64 33.01
C THR A 87 -22.66 -39.67 33.57
N LEU A 88 -22.48 -40.16 34.79
CA LEU A 88 -21.18 -40.61 35.24
C LEU A 88 -20.82 -41.89 34.48
N SER A 89 -19.71 -41.86 33.77
CA SER A 89 -19.14 -42.98 33.04
C SER A 89 -17.80 -43.36 33.65
N TYR A 90 -17.59 -44.65 33.85
CA TYR A 90 -16.28 -45.24 34.10
C TYR A 90 -15.97 -46.27 33.02
N THR A 91 -14.73 -46.26 32.53
CA THR A 91 -14.15 -47.41 31.83
C THR A 91 -12.78 -47.74 32.43
N ASP A 92 -12.38 -49.00 32.36
CA ASP A 92 -11.08 -49.45 32.89
C ASP A 92 -9.87 -48.73 32.29
N THR A 93 -10.02 -48.18 31.08
CA THR A 93 -8.95 -47.50 30.34
C THR A 93 -8.94 -45.99 30.54
N THR A 94 -10.10 -45.36 30.75
CA THR A 94 -10.21 -43.88 30.81
C THR A 94 -10.59 -43.34 32.19
N GLY A 95 -10.89 -44.21 33.15
CA GLY A 95 -11.32 -43.81 34.48
C GLY A 95 -12.72 -43.16 34.48
N PHE A 96 -13.00 -42.37 35.52
CA PHE A 96 -14.28 -41.67 35.69
C PHE A 96 -14.33 -40.39 34.86
N LYS A 97 -15.47 -40.16 34.21
CA LYS A 97 -15.80 -38.93 33.47
C LYS A 97 -17.31 -38.67 33.50
N ILE A 98 -17.72 -37.42 33.36
CA ILE A 98 -19.14 -37.10 33.10
C ILE A 98 -19.34 -37.02 31.60
N ILE A 99 -20.42 -37.61 31.10
CA ILE A 99 -20.93 -37.41 29.75
C ILE A 99 -22.12 -36.45 29.83
N ASP A 100 -22.07 -35.36 29.07
CA ASP A 100 -23.14 -34.36 28.98
C ASP A 100 -24.34 -34.88 28.17
N THR A 101 -25.40 -34.07 28.10
CA THR A 101 -26.63 -34.38 27.36
C THR A 101 -26.44 -34.56 25.86
N ASN A 102 -25.32 -34.05 25.31
CA ASN A 102 -24.97 -34.11 23.90
C ASN A 102 -23.99 -35.26 23.59
N GLY A 103 -23.60 -36.06 24.59
CA GLY A 103 -22.69 -37.18 24.44
C GLY A 103 -21.20 -36.80 24.52
N ASN A 104 -20.87 -35.55 24.82
CA ASN A 104 -19.47 -35.14 25.00
C ASN A 104 -19.00 -35.46 26.42
N THR A 105 -17.70 -35.70 26.58
CA THR A 105 -17.12 -35.74 27.91
C THR A 105 -17.09 -34.32 28.48
N LYS A 106 -17.81 -34.12 29.58
CA LYS A 106 -17.79 -32.87 30.34
C LYS A 106 -16.47 -32.77 31.07
N VAL A 107 -15.59 -31.92 30.55
CA VAL A 107 -14.31 -31.59 31.16
C VAL A 107 -14.57 -30.57 32.26
N GLY A 108 -14.11 -30.84 33.47
CA GLY A 108 -14.26 -29.91 34.59
C GLY A 108 -13.54 -28.59 34.28
N GLY A 109 -14.25 -27.47 34.25
CA GLY A 109 -13.67 -26.12 34.26
C GLY A 109 -12.73 -25.73 33.12
N GLY A 110 -12.67 -26.50 32.03
CA GLY A 110 -11.93 -26.18 30.82
C GLY A 110 -12.89 -26.15 29.65
N GLY A 111 -13.49 -24.99 29.39
CA GLY A 111 -14.30 -24.76 28.20
C GLY A 111 -13.55 -25.26 26.97
N GLY A 112 -14.24 -26.03 26.12
CA GLY A 112 -13.68 -26.45 24.84
C GLY A 112 -13.06 -25.25 24.14
N PHE A 113 -11.95 -25.48 23.42
CA PHE A 113 -11.19 -24.43 22.74
C PHE A 113 -12.16 -23.46 22.05
N ALA A 114 -12.35 -22.28 22.65
CA ALA A 114 -13.06 -21.22 21.97
C ALA A 114 -12.23 -20.86 20.75
N ALA A 115 -12.90 -20.66 19.61
CA ALA A 115 -12.21 -20.13 18.44
C ALA A 115 -11.48 -18.84 18.88
N PRO A 116 -10.20 -18.66 18.54
CA PRO A 116 -9.49 -17.43 18.86
C PRO A 116 -10.27 -16.26 18.26
N THR A 117 -10.73 -15.36 19.14
CA THR A 117 -11.50 -14.16 18.78
C THR A 117 -10.63 -12.91 18.74
N GLY A 118 -9.35 -13.02 19.13
CA GLY A 118 -8.35 -11.96 18.94
C GLY A 118 -7.80 -12.01 17.52
N GLY A 119 -8.03 -10.94 16.76
CA GLY A 119 -7.20 -10.67 15.58
C GLY A 119 -5.79 -10.33 16.04
N ILE A 120 -4.78 -10.76 15.29
CA ILE A 120 -3.42 -10.24 15.46
C ILE A 120 -3.44 -8.83 14.87
N ASP A 121 -3.41 -7.80 15.73
CA ASP A 121 -3.28 -6.41 15.27
C ASP A 121 -1.80 -6.02 15.19
N ILE A 122 -1.47 -5.23 14.17
CA ILE A 122 -0.11 -4.73 13.96
C ILE A 122 0.04 -3.47 14.83
N ALA A 123 1.13 -3.35 15.61
CA ALA A 123 1.47 -2.28 16.57
C ALA A 123 1.23 -2.56 18.07
N ASP A 124 0.64 -3.69 18.44
CA ASP A 124 0.45 -3.99 19.85
C ASP A 124 1.77 -4.31 20.57
N SER A 125 1.86 -3.86 21.82
CA SER A 125 2.99 -4.18 22.70
C SER A 125 2.87 -5.62 23.20
N ALA A 126 4.00 -6.30 23.40
CA ALA A 126 3.98 -7.63 24.00
C ALA A 126 3.27 -7.54 25.36
N SER A 127 2.16 -8.26 25.48
CA SER A 127 1.39 -8.35 26.71
C SER A 127 1.19 -9.81 27.03
N GLU A 128 1.61 -10.16 28.23
CA GLU A 128 1.47 -11.49 28.79
C GLU A 128 0.01 -11.90 28.99
N GLY A 129 -0.95 -10.95 28.92
CA GLY A 129 -2.37 -11.21 29.17
C GLY A 129 -2.69 -11.45 30.66
N SER A 130 -3.95 -11.24 31.05
CA SER A 130 -4.48 -11.45 32.39
C SER A 130 -5.60 -12.50 32.47
N GLU A 131 -6.07 -13.00 31.32
CA GLU A 131 -7.13 -14.01 31.28
C GLU A 131 -6.65 -15.35 31.83
N SER A 132 -7.44 -15.97 32.71
CA SER A 132 -7.13 -17.25 33.35
C SER A 132 -7.45 -18.46 32.46
N THR A 133 -7.25 -18.33 31.16
CA THR A 133 -7.39 -19.44 30.19
C THR A 133 -6.08 -20.23 30.11
N HIS A 134 -6.15 -21.49 29.67
CA HIS A 134 -5.02 -22.42 29.71
C HIS A 134 -3.78 -21.95 28.92
N THR A 135 -3.95 -21.03 27.97
CA THR A 135 -2.87 -20.47 27.15
C THR A 135 -2.83 -18.95 27.16
N ARG A 136 -3.60 -18.29 28.04
CA ARG A 136 -3.85 -16.83 28.01
C ARG A 136 -4.29 -16.38 26.62
N SER A 137 -5.58 -16.54 26.32
CA SER A 137 -6.20 -16.16 25.03
C SER A 137 -6.05 -14.68 24.68
N ASP A 138 -5.67 -13.85 25.64
CA ASP A 138 -5.33 -12.43 25.49
C ASP A 138 -3.82 -12.17 25.45
N HIS A 139 -3.00 -13.22 25.36
CA HIS A 139 -1.57 -13.11 25.10
C HIS A 139 -1.36 -12.45 23.73
N GLN A 140 -0.52 -11.42 23.71
CA GLN A 140 -0.17 -10.70 22.49
C GLN A 140 1.35 -10.74 22.26
N HIS A 141 1.74 -11.02 21.02
CA HIS A 141 3.12 -10.88 20.58
C HIS A 141 3.36 -9.44 20.08
N ALA A 142 4.48 -8.83 20.48
CA ALA A 142 4.85 -7.53 19.96
C ALA A 142 5.11 -7.59 18.45
N PHE A 143 4.46 -6.71 17.70
CA PHE A 143 4.92 -6.32 16.37
C PHE A 143 5.20 -4.82 16.39
N THR A 144 6.48 -4.46 16.52
CA THR A 144 6.90 -3.07 16.70
C THR A 144 6.41 -2.19 15.57
N ALA A 145 5.52 -1.23 15.88
CA ALA A 145 5.14 -0.18 14.94
C ALA A 145 6.37 0.68 14.58
N PRO A 146 6.59 1.00 13.29
CA PRO A 146 7.52 2.05 12.93
C PRO A 146 7.00 3.39 13.46
N SER A 147 7.92 4.25 13.92
CA SER A 147 7.60 5.59 14.43
C SER A 147 6.88 6.44 13.38
N ALA A 148 5.76 7.06 13.79
CA ALA A 148 4.86 7.79 12.91
C ALA A 148 5.50 9.03 12.24
N GLY A 149 5.27 9.16 10.94
CA GLY A 149 5.50 10.37 10.15
C GLY A 149 4.70 10.31 8.84
N TYR A 150 3.56 10.99 8.81
CA TYR A 150 2.75 11.26 7.61
C TYR A 150 3.50 12.18 6.62
N PRO A 151 3.00 12.30 5.37
CA PRO A 151 3.29 11.43 4.24
C PRO A 151 4.71 11.69 3.68
N ALA A 152 5.50 10.65 3.42
CA ALA A 152 6.85 10.82 2.88
C ALA A 152 6.83 10.83 1.34
N ALA A 153 7.46 11.84 0.75
CA ALA A 153 7.70 11.98 -0.69
C ALA A 153 8.81 11.04 -1.21
N SER A 154 9.02 9.89 -0.58
CA SER A 154 10.14 8.96 -0.79
C SER A 154 9.70 7.51 -0.57
N ASP A 155 10.55 6.54 -0.94
CA ASP A 155 10.32 5.12 -0.68
C ASP A 155 9.87 4.92 0.75
N ALA A 156 8.62 4.50 0.89
CA ALA A 156 7.95 4.37 2.17
C ALA A 156 7.29 3.03 2.15
N ASP A 157 7.68 2.20 3.11
CA ASP A 157 7.29 0.82 3.00
C ASP A 157 5.75 0.61 3.16
N GLY A 158 4.95 1.66 3.47
CA GLY A 158 3.49 1.66 3.67
C GLY A 158 3.06 1.95 5.12
N SER A 159 1.81 1.79 5.49
CA SER A 159 1.30 1.81 6.87
C SER A 159 0.26 0.72 7.14
N SER A 160 -0.07 -0.06 6.10
CA SER A 160 -1.12 -1.05 6.11
C SER A 160 -0.76 -2.25 6.98
N THR A 161 -1.78 -2.72 7.68
CA THR A 161 -1.74 -3.90 8.52
C THR A 161 -1.96 -5.20 7.75
N LYS A 162 -2.24 -5.11 6.42
CA LYS A 162 -2.39 -6.29 5.57
C LYS A 162 -1.02 -6.93 5.25
N PRO A 163 -0.96 -8.26 5.07
CA PRO A 163 0.22 -8.91 4.54
C PRO A 163 0.68 -8.23 3.24
N ALA A 164 1.97 -7.89 3.17
CA ALA A 164 2.64 -7.15 2.09
C ALA A 164 2.41 -5.63 2.02
N ARG A 165 1.74 -5.00 3.00
CA ARG A 165 1.45 -3.55 3.03
C ARG A 165 0.82 -3.09 1.72
N ASP A 166 -0.49 -3.25 1.57
CA ASP A 166 -1.18 -2.90 0.32
C ASP A 166 -1.15 -1.39 0.00
N ASP A 167 -0.70 -0.56 0.95
CA ASP A 167 -0.37 0.85 0.79
C ASP A 167 1.13 1.13 0.72
N HIS A 168 1.95 0.09 0.49
CA HIS A 168 3.37 0.22 0.19
C HIS A 168 3.51 1.12 -1.03
N VAL A 169 4.22 2.23 -0.86
CA VAL A 169 4.51 3.17 -1.92
C VAL A 169 5.98 3.01 -2.29
N HIS A 170 6.23 2.39 -3.44
CA HIS A 170 7.51 2.61 -4.11
C HIS A 170 7.58 4.08 -4.48
N ALA A 171 8.72 4.73 -4.23
CA ALA A 171 8.94 5.99 -4.91
C ALA A 171 8.96 5.69 -6.41
N HIS A 172 7.87 6.02 -7.09
CA HIS A 172 8.00 6.42 -8.48
C HIS A 172 8.75 7.74 -8.40
N GLY A 173 10.08 7.65 -8.38
CA GLY A 173 10.93 8.82 -8.32
C GLY A 173 10.40 9.81 -9.35
N THR A 174 9.91 10.96 -8.89
CA THR A 174 10.01 12.14 -9.74
C THR A 174 11.48 12.24 -10.06
N SER A 175 11.82 12.29 -11.34
CA SER A 175 13.15 12.03 -11.90
C SER A 175 14.24 13.04 -11.52
N THR A 176 14.20 13.62 -10.32
CA THR A 176 15.04 14.75 -9.93
C THR A 176 15.69 14.47 -8.57
N LEU A 177 16.62 13.51 -8.54
CA LEU A 177 17.71 13.57 -7.56
C LEU A 177 18.58 14.79 -7.92
N SER A 178 18.92 15.63 -6.94
CA SER A 178 19.84 16.76 -7.16
C SER A 178 21.18 16.24 -7.69
N GLY A 179 21.47 16.51 -8.97
CA GLY A 179 22.69 16.05 -9.64
C GLY A 179 22.62 14.67 -10.30
N ALA A 180 21.44 14.04 -10.37
CA ALA A 180 21.26 12.95 -11.33
C ALA A 180 21.17 13.54 -12.73
N HIS A 181 22.02 13.06 -13.64
CA HIS A 181 21.82 13.23 -15.08
C HIS A 181 20.59 12.43 -15.49
N ASP A 182 19.41 12.98 -15.25
CA ASP A 182 18.21 12.54 -15.93
C ASP A 182 18.30 13.02 -17.38
N ILE A 183 18.44 12.07 -18.31
CA ILE A 183 18.40 12.32 -19.76
C ILE A 183 17.05 12.93 -20.17
N THR A 184 16.06 12.94 -19.27
CA THR A 184 14.72 13.54 -19.43
C THR A 184 14.45 14.78 -18.58
N ASP A 185 15.42 15.29 -17.82
CA ASP A 185 15.25 16.55 -17.08
C ASP A 185 15.44 17.74 -18.03
N LEU A 186 14.41 17.95 -18.84
CA LEU A 186 14.11 19.15 -19.62
C LEU A 186 13.61 20.26 -18.68
N THR A 187 14.29 20.54 -17.57
CA THR A 187 13.90 21.53 -16.52
C THR A 187 13.66 22.95 -17.05
N GLU A 188 13.91 23.17 -18.33
CA GLU A 188 13.81 24.43 -19.02
C GLU A 188 12.82 24.43 -20.20
N TYR A 189 11.89 23.45 -20.27
CA TYR A 189 10.79 23.52 -21.23
C TYR A 189 9.95 24.78 -20.97
N ALA A 190 10.08 25.76 -21.87
CA ALA A 190 9.37 27.02 -21.77
C ALA A 190 8.83 27.41 -23.13
N GLU A 191 7.52 27.63 -23.21
CA GLU A 191 6.89 28.26 -24.35
C GLU A 191 6.55 29.71 -23.99
N GLY A 192 6.61 30.59 -24.98
CA GLY A 192 6.25 31.98 -24.76
C GLY A 192 6.06 32.76 -26.03
N THR A 193 5.60 34.00 -25.85
CA THR A 193 5.52 35.00 -26.91
C THR A 193 6.52 36.12 -26.63
N PHE A 194 6.98 36.77 -27.69
CA PHE A 194 7.84 37.94 -27.60
C PHE A 194 7.45 38.96 -28.67
N THR A 195 7.78 40.23 -28.45
CA THR A 195 7.47 41.32 -29.37
C THR A 195 8.73 41.70 -30.14
N PRO A 196 8.87 41.26 -31.41
CA PRO A 196 10.04 41.62 -32.22
C PRO A 196 10.03 43.10 -32.58
N THR A 197 11.21 43.71 -32.63
CA THR A 197 11.36 45.14 -32.98
C THR A 197 12.43 45.31 -34.04
N ALA A 198 12.15 46.06 -35.10
CA ALA A 198 13.19 46.55 -35.99
C ALA A 198 14.11 47.53 -35.23
N ILE A 199 15.42 47.34 -35.33
CA ILE A 199 16.45 48.21 -34.74
C ILE A 199 17.35 48.67 -35.87
N PHE A 200 17.65 49.96 -35.92
CA PHE A 200 18.61 50.55 -36.85
C PHE A 200 19.71 51.25 -36.06
N LEU A 201 20.94 51.22 -36.59
CA LEU A 201 22.11 51.78 -35.91
C LEU A 201 22.02 53.30 -35.66
N ALA A 202 21.27 54.05 -36.49
CA ALA A 202 21.13 55.50 -36.38
C ALA A 202 19.75 56.02 -36.87
N GLY A 203 19.56 57.35 -36.81
CA GLY A 203 18.34 58.04 -37.23
C GLY A 203 17.46 58.52 -36.06
N SER A 204 16.41 59.28 -36.37
CA SER A 204 15.53 59.94 -35.36
C SER A 204 14.05 59.81 -35.72
N GLY A 205 13.15 59.63 -34.72
CA GLY A 205 11.72 59.29 -34.91
C GLY A 205 11.32 57.92 -34.33
N THR A 206 10.10 57.44 -34.59
CA THR A 206 9.58 56.18 -34.05
C THR A 206 9.18 55.23 -35.17
N ILE A 207 9.68 54.00 -35.15
CA ILE A 207 9.24 52.96 -36.09
C ILE A 207 7.82 52.55 -35.71
N THR A 208 6.93 52.49 -36.71
CA THR A 208 5.55 52.01 -36.54
C THR A 208 5.39 50.68 -37.25
N TYR A 209 4.51 49.83 -36.72
CA TYR A 209 4.37 48.45 -37.18
C TYR A 209 2.91 48.13 -37.50
N THR A 210 2.73 47.35 -38.56
CA THR A 210 1.47 46.67 -38.86
C THR A 210 1.37 45.37 -38.06
N THR A 211 2.49 44.63 -37.93
CA THR A 211 2.55 43.35 -37.21
C THR A 211 3.85 43.21 -36.41
N GLN A 212 3.74 42.78 -35.15
CA GLN A 212 4.85 42.41 -34.27
C GLN A 212 4.52 41.15 -33.47
N THR A 213 4.71 39.98 -34.07
CA THR A 213 4.36 38.70 -33.43
C THR A 213 5.53 37.75 -33.43
N GLY A 214 5.96 37.32 -32.24
CA GLY A 214 6.99 36.30 -32.04
C GLY A 214 6.53 35.24 -31.04
N SER A 215 6.95 34.00 -31.26
CA SER A 215 6.75 32.90 -30.31
C SER A 215 7.97 31.99 -30.29
N TYR A 216 8.25 31.39 -29.14
CA TYR A 216 9.37 30.46 -28.97
C TYR A 216 8.98 29.23 -28.14
N THR A 217 9.75 28.17 -28.36
CA THR A 217 9.78 26.96 -27.53
C THR A 217 11.24 26.71 -27.17
N ARG A 218 11.53 26.67 -25.88
CA ARG A 218 12.84 26.30 -25.35
C ARG A 218 12.79 24.87 -24.86
N ILE A 219 13.82 24.08 -25.17
CA ILE A 219 14.01 22.71 -24.71
C ILE A 219 15.46 22.59 -24.25
N GLY A 220 15.68 22.54 -22.93
CA GLY A 220 17.03 22.71 -22.37
C GLY A 220 17.63 24.05 -22.81
N ASN A 221 18.85 24.03 -23.33
CA ASN A 221 19.53 25.22 -23.84
C ASN A 221 19.21 25.54 -25.33
N ALA A 222 18.39 24.75 -26.01
CA ALA A 222 18.00 25.02 -27.40
C ALA A 222 16.71 25.85 -27.46
N VAL A 223 16.75 26.99 -28.16
CA VAL A 223 15.60 27.89 -28.36
C VAL A 223 15.19 27.86 -29.82
N PHE A 224 13.99 27.37 -30.10
CA PHE A 224 13.34 27.45 -31.41
C PHE A 224 12.38 28.62 -31.41
N PHE A 225 12.41 29.44 -32.46
CA PHE A 225 11.53 30.60 -32.55
C PHE A 225 10.97 30.79 -33.96
N ARG A 226 9.85 31.51 -34.01
CA ARG A 226 9.25 32.03 -35.24
C ARG A 226 8.77 33.44 -34.99
N LEU A 227 8.82 34.28 -36.01
CA LEU A 227 8.26 35.61 -35.94
C LEU A 227 7.77 36.10 -37.30
N GLU A 228 6.88 37.07 -37.22
CA GLU A 228 6.50 37.95 -38.31
C GLU A 228 6.67 39.40 -37.86
N LEU A 229 7.35 40.18 -38.69
CA LEU A 229 7.54 41.61 -38.49
C LEU A 229 7.14 42.34 -39.76
N HIS A 230 6.25 43.31 -39.63
CA HIS A 230 5.81 44.17 -40.73
C HIS A 230 5.83 45.62 -40.25
N THR A 231 6.71 46.44 -40.82
CA THR A 231 6.73 47.87 -40.56
C THR A 231 5.62 48.56 -41.34
N LEU A 232 5.04 49.60 -40.74
CA LEU A 232 4.19 50.57 -41.43
C LEU A 232 4.99 51.81 -41.85
N SER A 233 5.98 52.19 -41.03
CA SER A 233 6.98 53.18 -41.40
C SER A 233 8.24 53.01 -40.56
N ILE A 234 9.40 53.19 -41.21
CA ILE A 234 10.71 53.26 -40.55
C ILE A 234 11.12 54.70 -40.20
N ALA A 235 10.29 55.71 -40.45
CA ALA A 235 10.42 57.08 -39.95
C ALA A 235 11.87 57.63 -39.98
N SER A 236 12.49 57.61 -41.17
CA SER A 236 13.86 58.12 -41.40
C SER A 236 14.93 57.47 -40.50
N ARG A 237 14.76 56.20 -40.12
CA ARG A 237 15.86 55.35 -39.64
C ARG A 237 16.95 55.24 -40.69
N THR A 238 18.19 55.12 -40.22
CA THR A 238 19.37 55.00 -41.09
C THR A 238 20.36 53.99 -40.54
N GLY A 239 21.17 53.39 -41.42
CA GLY A 239 22.21 52.44 -41.06
C GLY A 239 21.72 50.99 -41.10
N THR A 240 22.52 50.09 -40.53
CA THR A 240 22.24 48.65 -40.56
C THR A 240 21.02 48.31 -39.74
N MET A 241 20.19 47.40 -40.26
CA MET A 241 18.99 46.92 -39.60
C MET A 241 19.23 45.55 -38.95
N THR A 242 18.70 45.40 -37.74
CA THR A 242 18.60 44.12 -37.03
C THR A 242 17.18 43.96 -36.47
N ILE A 243 16.80 42.75 -36.08
CA ILE A 243 15.54 42.49 -35.36
C ILE A 243 15.88 42.17 -33.91
N GLY A 244 15.46 43.02 -32.99
CA GLY A 244 15.58 42.77 -31.55
C GLY A 244 14.37 42.07 -30.94
N GLY A 245 14.47 41.82 -29.63
CA GLY A 245 13.40 41.25 -28.84
C GLY A 245 13.46 39.72 -28.72
N LEU A 246 14.60 39.08 -29.02
CA LEU A 246 14.75 37.66 -28.75
C LEU A 246 14.50 37.37 -27.25
N PRO A 247 13.83 36.25 -26.93
CA PRO A 247 13.36 35.97 -25.58
C PRO A 247 14.49 35.68 -24.59
N LEU A 248 15.62 35.16 -25.05
CA LEU A 248 16.83 34.88 -24.25
C LEU A 248 18.08 35.32 -25.01
N THR A 249 19.15 35.63 -24.28
CA THR A 249 20.49 35.90 -24.85
C THR A 249 21.09 34.62 -25.43
N SER A 250 21.61 34.67 -26.65
CA SER A 250 22.36 33.56 -27.25
C SER A 250 23.65 33.26 -26.51
N GLY A 251 24.10 32.01 -26.57
CA GLY A 251 25.31 31.54 -25.92
C GLY A 251 26.58 32.20 -26.47
N ALA A 252 27.67 32.10 -25.71
CA ALA A 252 28.89 32.87 -25.96
C ALA A 252 29.76 32.36 -27.12
N THR A 253 29.51 31.16 -27.65
CA THR A 253 30.46 30.46 -28.53
C THR A 253 29.95 30.15 -29.94
N HIS A 254 28.62 30.12 -30.15
CA HIS A 254 28.04 29.65 -31.41
C HIS A 254 27.01 30.64 -31.96
N PHE A 255 26.95 30.71 -33.29
CA PHE A 255 25.94 31.48 -33.98
C PHE A 255 24.60 30.72 -34.01
N GLY A 256 23.50 31.45 -33.87
CA GLY A 256 22.17 30.96 -34.19
C GLY A 256 21.88 31.06 -35.68
N THR A 257 21.03 30.17 -36.18
CA THR A 257 20.62 30.13 -37.59
C THR A 257 19.20 30.65 -37.76
N VAL A 258 18.96 31.33 -38.89
CA VAL A 258 17.65 31.89 -39.24
C VAL A 258 17.33 31.56 -40.68
N ALA A 259 16.14 31.01 -40.91
CA ALA A 259 15.57 30.75 -42.21
C ALA A 259 14.46 31.77 -42.50
N ILE A 260 14.55 32.45 -43.64
CA ILE A 260 13.53 33.40 -44.10
C ILE A 260 12.53 32.65 -44.98
N GLY A 261 11.28 32.57 -44.53
CA GLY A 261 10.20 31.89 -45.27
C GLY A 261 9.46 32.80 -46.24
N PHE A 262 9.40 34.10 -45.95
CA PHE A 262 8.76 35.10 -46.79
C PHE A 262 9.32 36.50 -46.51
N ALA A 263 9.50 37.31 -47.55
CA ALA A 263 9.83 38.72 -47.41
C ALA A 263 9.20 39.53 -48.55
N THR A 264 8.71 40.73 -48.24
CA THR A 264 8.16 41.69 -49.21
C THR A 264 8.41 43.12 -48.75
N GLY A 265 8.20 44.11 -49.62
CA GLY A 265 8.46 45.52 -49.29
C GLY A 265 9.94 45.78 -49.01
N LEU A 266 10.83 45.03 -49.67
CA LEU A 266 12.27 45.22 -49.60
C LEU A 266 12.77 45.88 -50.88
N ALA A 267 13.75 46.76 -50.75
CA ALA A 267 14.44 47.45 -51.84
C ALA A 267 15.83 46.85 -52.06
N ILE A 268 15.90 45.52 -52.17
CA ILE A 268 17.14 44.77 -52.42
C ILE A 268 17.43 44.68 -53.91
N THR A 269 18.70 44.49 -54.27
CA THR A 269 19.10 44.37 -55.69
C THR A 269 18.72 43.01 -56.26
N ALA A 270 18.46 42.96 -57.57
CA ALA A 270 18.22 41.70 -58.27
C ALA A 270 19.35 40.69 -58.02
N ASN A 271 18.98 39.41 -57.91
CA ASN A 271 19.86 38.28 -57.59
C ASN A 271 20.45 38.27 -56.16
N GLN A 272 20.03 39.16 -55.26
CA GLN A 272 20.31 39.03 -53.83
C GLN A 272 19.19 38.25 -53.13
N SER A 273 19.56 37.51 -52.09
CA SER A 273 18.59 36.85 -51.20
C SER A 273 18.82 37.26 -49.76
N ILE A 274 17.73 37.45 -49.02
CA ILE A 274 17.81 37.78 -47.60
C ILE A 274 18.02 36.50 -46.78
N SER A 275 18.88 36.59 -45.78
CA SER A 275 19.20 35.56 -44.80
C SER A 275 19.34 36.21 -43.43
N GLY A 276 19.49 35.41 -42.38
CA GLY A 276 19.79 35.94 -41.05
C GLY A 276 20.63 34.99 -40.21
N HIS A 277 21.21 35.55 -39.16
CA HIS A 277 21.92 34.80 -38.13
C HIS A 277 21.79 35.52 -36.78
N ILE A 278 22.15 34.82 -35.71
CA ILE A 278 22.24 35.40 -34.36
C ILE A 278 23.69 35.30 -33.94
N THR A 279 24.33 36.42 -33.62
CA THR A 279 25.71 36.43 -33.12
C THR A 279 25.77 35.88 -31.69
N PRO A 280 26.93 35.42 -31.22
CA PRO A 280 27.09 35.04 -29.82
C PRO A 280 26.77 36.19 -28.85
N SER A 281 26.30 35.86 -27.65
CA SER A 281 25.99 36.82 -26.56
C SER A 281 25.05 37.96 -26.99
N SER A 282 24.01 37.63 -27.75
CA SER A 282 23.12 38.61 -28.39
C SER A 282 21.65 38.31 -28.14
N THR A 283 20.83 39.36 -28.12
CA THR A 283 19.36 39.29 -28.11
C THR A 283 18.75 39.81 -29.41
N VAL A 284 19.59 39.93 -30.46
CA VAL A 284 19.18 40.44 -31.78
C VAL A 284 19.50 39.44 -32.90
N ILE A 285 18.64 39.43 -33.91
CA ILE A 285 18.83 38.76 -35.19
C ILE A 285 19.46 39.76 -36.16
N VAL A 286 20.61 39.38 -36.72
CA VAL A 286 21.25 40.13 -37.79
C VAL A 286 20.69 39.64 -39.12
N LEU A 287 20.14 40.57 -39.90
CA LEU A 287 19.69 40.31 -41.26
C LEU A 287 20.83 40.64 -42.24
N VAL A 288 21.02 39.77 -43.21
CA VAL A 288 22.06 39.90 -44.24
C VAL A 288 21.48 39.62 -45.62
N LEU A 289 22.13 40.16 -46.63
CA LEU A 289 21.92 39.82 -48.03
C LEU A 289 23.07 38.95 -48.52
N TRP A 290 22.75 37.88 -49.24
CA TRP A 290 23.73 37.18 -50.07
C TRP A 290 24.00 38.03 -51.31
N ASP A 291 25.16 38.66 -51.31
CA ASP A 291 25.67 39.50 -52.39
C ASP A 291 26.49 38.67 -53.40
N ALA A 292 26.39 39.03 -54.67
CA ALA A 292 27.05 38.33 -55.78
C ALA A 292 28.59 38.32 -55.70
N THR A 293 29.21 39.26 -54.97
CA THR A 293 30.67 39.45 -54.96
C THR A 293 31.29 39.28 -53.57
N THR A 294 30.62 39.77 -52.53
CA THR A 294 31.20 39.85 -51.17
C THR A 294 30.84 38.66 -50.29
N GLY A 295 29.90 37.81 -50.70
CA GLY A 295 29.31 36.80 -49.83
C GLY A 295 28.11 37.39 -49.10
N THR A 296 28.27 37.85 -47.85
CA THR A 296 27.16 38.46 -47.10
C THR A 296 27.42 39.92 -46.71
N SER A 297 26.45 40.80 -46.91
CA SER A 297 26.41 42.17 -46.36
C SER A 297 25.23 42.35 -45.41
N SER A 298 25.37 43.21 -44.39
CA SER A 298 24.23 43.56 -43.52
C SER A 298 23.20 44.36 -44.30
N ILE A 299 21.92 44.10 -44.06
CA ILE A 299 20.85 44.90 -44.64
C ILE A 299 20.86 46.31 -44.05
N VAL A 300 20.60 47.34 -44.86
CA VAL A 300 20.56 48.75 -44.45
C VAL A 300 19.17 49.37 -44.62
N ASP A 301 18.98 50.58 -44.08
CA ASP A 301 17.74 51.35 -44.16
C ASP A 301 17.24 51.59 -45.58
N THR A 302 18.13 51.69 -46.57
CA THR A 302 17.70 51.86 -47.97
C THR A 302 17.15 50.57 -48.58
N GLU A 303 17.35 49.42 -47.95
CA GLU A 303 16.94 48.10 -48.43
C GLU A 303 15.68 47.57 -47.71
N TRP A 304 15.32 48.16 -46.57
CA TRP A 304 14.07 47.91 -45.85
C TRP A 304 13.13 49.12 -45.98
N THR A 305 11.94 48.96 -46.56
CA THR A 305 11.04 50.10 -46.82
C THR A 305 10.03 50.32 -45.69
N ASP A 306 9.25 51.42 -45.77
CA ASP A 306 8.18 51.72 -44.83
C ASP A 306 7.16 50.55 -44.69
N ASP A 307 6.94 49.75 -45.73
CA ASP A 307 6.04 48.57 -45.73
C ASP A 307 6.79 47.22 -45.73
N GLY A 308 8.05 47.21 -45.27
CA GLY A 308 8.87 46.00 -45.22
C GLY A 308 8.27 44.93 -44.31
N ARG A 309 8.15 43.71 -44.82
CA ARG A 309 7.61 42.56 -44.10
C ARG A 309 8.49 41.34 -44.25
N ILE A 310 8.67 40.62 -43.14
CA ILE A 310 9.43 39.37 -43.10
C ILE A 310 8.75 38.34 -42.20
N ILE A 311 8.77 37.09 -42.63
CA ILE A 311 8.37 35.92 -41.83
C ILE A 311 9.56 34.97 -41.80
N LEU A 312 9.97 34.60 -40.59
CA LEU A 312 11.15 33.78 -40.39
C LEU A 312 11.00 32.81 -39.23
N THR A 313 11.81 31.77 -39.27
CA THR A 313 12.00 30.81 -38.18
C THR A 313 13.49 30.65 -37.92
N GLY A 314 13.86 30.24 -36.72
CA GLY A 314 15.26 30.06 -36.39
C GLY A 314 15.46 29.26 -35.12
N GLN A 315 16.74 28.99 -34.85
CA GLN A 315 17.17 28.36 -33.61
C GLN A 315 18.51 28.92 -33.15
N TYR A 316 18.70 28.94 -31.83
CA TYR A 316 19.97 29.27 -31.21
C TYR A 316 20.12 28.51 -29.88
N MET A 317 21.35 28.42 -29.40
CA MET A 317 21.65 27.86 -28.09
C MET A 317 21.85 28.98 -27.08
N THR A 318 21.42 28.80 -25.84
CA THR A 318 21.78 29.65 -24.69
C THR A 318 22.96 29.03 -23.93
N ASP A 319 23.65 29.83 -23.12
CA ASP A 319 24.55 29.27 -22.11
C ASP A 319 23.71 28.62 -20.99
N ALA A 320 24.28 27.60 -20.33
CA ALA A 320 23.64 26.83 -19.25
C ALA A 320 23.66 27.57 -17.91
#